data_AF-A0AAV7ZS56-F1
#
_entry.id   AF-A0AAV7ZS56-F1
#
_cell.length_a   1.000
_cell.length_b   1.000
_cell.length_c   1.000
_cell.angle_alpha   90.00
_cell.angle_beta   90.00
_cell.angle_gamma   90.00
#
_symmetry.space_group_name_H-M   'P 1'
#
loop_
_entity.id
_entity.type
_entity.pdbx_description
1 polymer ?
#
loop_
_entity_poly.entity_id
_entity_poly.type
_entity_poly.pdbx_seq_one_letter_code
_entity_poly.pdbx_strand_id
1 'polypeptide(L)'
;MSNPKICIMTLLCMPCQLAKNKSAVDQRECTICDCLCMPREYFTRQQIRSKYGFEQATLMDCIVTGPCLPCAVCQDAREIEDRGSMVR
;
A
#
# COMPACT_ATOMS: atom_id res chain seq x y z
N MET A 1 6.42 -12.69 6.52
CA MET A 1 6.54 -12.67 8.00
C MET A 1 5.98 -11.35 8.53
N SER A 2 5.32 -11.34 9.70
CA SER A 2 4.67 -10.13 10.25
C SER A 2 5.72 -9.10 10.69
N ASN A 3 5.83 -7.97 9.99
CA ASN A 3 6.72 -6.86 10.36
C ASN A 3 5.93 -5.85 11.23
N PRO A 4 6.08 -5.87 12.57
CA PRO A 4 5.25 -5.05 13.46
C PRO A 4 5.46 -3.55 13.24
N LYS A 5 6.63 -3.14 12.70
CA LYS A 5 6.93 -1.74 12.37
C LYS A 5 5.97 -1.17 11.34
N ILE A 6 5.61 -1.96 10.32
CA ILE A 6 4.64 -1.55 9.28
C ILE A 6 3.25 -1.38 9.89
N CYS A 7 2.83 -2.32 10.75
CA CYS A 7 1.54 -2.24 11.42
C CYS A 7 1.43 -1.01 12.32
N ILE A 8 2.47 -0.75 13.13
CA ILE A 8 2.54 0.43 14.01
C ILE A 8 2.52 1.71 13.19
N MET A 9 3.31 1.81 12.12
CA MET A 9 3.35 2.99 11.27
C MET A 9 2.02 3.25 10.58
N THR A 10 1.34 2.21 10.12
CA THR A 10 0.02 2.34 9.49
C THR A 10 -1.05 2.81 10.48
N LEU A 11 -0.97 2.39 11.74
CA LEU A 11 -1.90 2.83 12.79
C LEU A 11 -1.61 4.25 13.28
N LEU A 12 -0.35 4.66 13.37
CA LEU A 12 0.06 5.98 13.88
C LEU A 12 0.05 7.08 12.81
N CYS A 13 0.42 6.76 11.56
CA CYS A 13 0.33 7.67 10.42
C CYS A 13 -0.09 6.92 9.15
N MET A 14 -1.39 6.60 9.06
CA MET A 14 -1.97 6.01 7.84
C MET A 14 -1.72 6.85 6.57
N PRO A 15 -1.85 8.20 6.58
CA PRO A 15 -1.57 9.01 5.40
C PRO A 15 -0.13 8.84 4.89
N CYS A 16 0.84 8.79 5.81
CA CYS A 16 2.24 8.57 5.48
C CYS A 16 2.45 7.19 4.82
N GLN A 17 1.81 6.15 5.36
CA GLN A 17 1.96 4.80 4.83
C GLN A 17 1.28 4.65 3.46
N LEU A 18 0.12 5.27 3.27
CA LEU A 18 -0.57 5.34 1.97
C LEU A 18 0.30 6.02 0.90
N ALA A 19 0.88 7.18 1.24
CA ALA A 19 1.81 7.90 0.39
C ALA A 19 3.03 7.06 0.04
N LYS A 20 3.59 6.35 1.02
CA LYS A 20 4.74 5.46 0.85
C LYS A 20 4.42 4.27 -0.06
N ASN A 21 3.28 3.62 0.12
CA ASN A 21 2.84 2.53 -0.75
C ASN A 21 2.68 3.01 -2.19
N LYS A 22 1.98 4.14 -2.40
CA LYS A 22 1.75 4.70 -3.74
C LYS A 22 3.04 5.09 -4.44
N SER A 23 3.92 5.83 -3.77
CA SER A 23 5.21 6.25 -4.32
C SER A 23 6.12 5.06 -4.65
N ALA A 24 6.14 4.02 -3.80
CA ALA A 24 6.91 2.81 -4.08
C ALA A 24 6.38 2.01 -5.27
N VAL A 25 5.06 1.97 -5.46
CA VAL A 25 4.45 1.36 -6.66
C VAL A 25 4.82 2.14 -7.92
N ASP A 26 4.73 3.47 -7.85
CA ASP A 26 5.10 4.41 -8.92
C ASP A 26 6.61 4.48 -9.20
N GLN A 27 7.45 3.82 -8.39
CA GLN A 27 8.91 3.89 -8.46
C GLN A 27 9.46 5.34 -8.36
N ARG A 28 8.84 6.16 -7.51
CA ARG A 28 9.24 7.56 -7.25
C ARG A 28 9.52 7.78 -5.76
N GLU A 29 10.19 8.87 -5.44
CA GLU A 29 10.38 9.28 -4.04
C GLU A 29 9.06 9.75 -3.41
N CYS A 30 8.88 9.44 -2.12
CA CYS A 30 7.76 9.92 -1.33
C CYS A 30 8.05 11.35 -0.87
N THR A 31 7.21 12.31 -1.28
CA THR A 31 7.33 13.71 -0.87
C THR A 31 6.31 14.04 0.21
N ILE A 32 6.50 15.17 0.90
CA ILE A 32 5.53 15.65 1.92
C ILE A 32 4.15 15.91 1.30
N CYS A 33 4.10 16.35 0.04
CA CYS A 33 2.85 16.58 -0.68
C CYS A 33 2.01 15.31 -0.82
N ASP A 34 2.65 14.14 -0.94
CA ASP A 34 1.94 12.86 -1.04
C ASP A 34 1.24 12.47 0.27
N CYS A 35 1.81 12.87 1.41
CA CYS A 35 1.19 12.65 2.73
C CYS A 35 -0.04 13.54 2.95
N LEU A 36 -0.07 14.73 2.34
CA LEU A 36 -1.19 15.67 2.40
C LEU A 36 -2.29 15.33 1.40
N CYS A 37 -1.91 14.84 0.21
CA CYS A 37 -2.82 14.38 -0.82
C CYS A 37 -3.05 12.88 -0.72
N MET A 38 -3.88 12.47 0.24
CA MET A 38 -4.12 11.07 0.59
C MET A 38 -4.54 10.25 -0.65
N PRO A 39 -3.69 9.32 -1.14
CA PRO A 39 -4.05 8.49 -2.28
C PRO A 39 -5.14 7.50 -1.87
N ARG A 40 -6.05 7.16 -2.79
CA ARG A 40 -7.06 6.13 -2.52
C ARG A 40 -6.44 4.75 -2.65
N GLU A 41 -6.41 4.01 -1.55
CA GLU A 41 -5.73 2.71 -1.49
C GLU A 41 -6.27 1.69 -2.49
N TYR A 42 -7.56 1.76 -2.82
CA TYR A 42 -8.13 0.91 -3.86
C TYR A 42 -7.33 0.93 -5.18
N PHE A 43 -6.93 2.13 -5.63
CA PHE A 43 -6.14 2.24 -6.87
C PHE A 43 -4.71 1.78 -6.66
N THR A 44 -4.09 2.12 -5.53
CA THR A 44 -2.74 1.63 -5.17
C THR A 44 -2.70 0.10 -5.18
N ARG A 45 -3.69 -0.54 -4.56
CA ARG A 45 -3.83 -1.99 -4.49
C ARG A 45 -4.01 -2.61 -5.86
N GLN A 46 -4.88 -2.09 -6.72
CA GLN A 46 -5.02 -2.58 -8.09
C GLN A 46 -3.71 -2.45 -8.89
N GLN A 47 -2.95 -1.37 -8.69
CA GLN A 47 -1.64 -1.21 -9.31
C GLN A 47 -0.63 -2.24 -8.79
N ILE A 48 -0.59 -2.51 -7.48
CA ILE A 48 0.23 -3.58 -6.88
C ILE A 48 -0.11 -4.92 -7.48
N ARG A 49 -1.41 -5.25 -7.59
CA ARG A 49 -1.89 -6.50 -8.21
C ARG A 49 -1.41 -6.63 -9.65
N SER A 50 -1.58 -5.57 -10.43
CA SER A 50 -1.10 -5.52 -11.81
C SER A 50 0.43 -5.65 -11.90
N LYS A 51 1.17 -5.01 -11.00
CA LYS A 51 2.64 -4.99 -10.98
C LYS A 51 3.24 -6.35 -10.64
N TYR A 52 2.60 -7.10 -9.75
CA TYR A 52 3.08 -8.41 -9.29
C TYR A 52 2.36 -9.61 -9.91
N GLY A 53 1.51 -9.39 -10.92
CA GLY A 53 0.84 -10.45 -11.67
C GLY A 53 -0.30 -11.16 -10.92
N PHE A 54 -0.95 -10.47 -9.98
CA PHE A 54 -2.13 -10.98 -9.28
C PHE A 54 -3.41 -10.70 -10.08
N GLU A 55 -4.35 -11.64 -10.07
CA GLU A 55 -5.69 -11.46 -10.67
C GLU A 55 -6.42 -10.26 -10.07
N GLN A 56 -7.09 -9.41 -10.86
CA GLN A 56 -7.82 -8.28 -10.29
C GLN A 56 -9.07 -8.73 -9.54
N ALA A 57 -9.30 -8.20 -8.33
CA ALA A 57 -10.42 -8.60 -7.47
C ALA A 57 -11.22 -7.36 -7.03
N THR A 58 -11.73 -6.58 -7.98
CA THR A 58 -12.34 -5.26 -7.78
C THR A 58 -13.38 -5.21 -6.65
N LEU A 59 -14.31 -6.17 -6.63
CA LEU A 59 -15.36 -6.27 -5.61
C LEU A 59 -14.78 -6.51 -4.21
N MET A 60 -13.80 -7.42 -4.11
CA MET A 60 -13.13 -7.73 -2.85
C MET A 60 -12.24 -6.58 -2.39
N ASP A 61 -11.56 -5.91 -3.31
CA ASP A 61 -10.71 -4.75 -3.01
C ASP A 61 -11.55 -3.55 -2.52
N CYS A 62 -12.76 -3.33 -3.06
CA CYS A 62 -13.72 -2.36 -2.52
C CYS A 62 -14.14 -2.70 -1.08
N ILE A 63 -14.45 -3.97 -0.79
CA ILE A 63 -14.86 -4.41 0.55
C ILE A 63 -13.69 -4.31 1.54
N VAL A 64 -12.48 -4.69 1.12
CA VAL A 64 -11.30 -4.69 2.00
C VAL A 64 -10.82 -3.27 2.31
N THR A 65 -10.93 -2.35 1.35
CA THR A 65 -10.53 -0.94 1.54
C THR A 65 -11.55 -0.08 2.30
N GLY A 66 -12.71 -0.64 2.68
CA GLY A 66 -13.66 0.00 3.59
C GLY A 66 -13.38 -0.32 5.07
N PRO A 67 -14.04 -1.34 5.66
CA PRO A 67 -13.92 -1.74 7.07
C PRO A 67 -12.52 -2.12 7.53
N CYS A 68 -11.64 -2.54 6.62
CA CYS A 68 -10.30 -3.04 6.97
C CYS A 68 -9.18 -2.27 6.28
N LEU A 69 -9.39 -0.98 5.98
CA LEU A 69 -8.40 -0.14 5.31
C LEU A 69 -6.99 -0.18 5.95
N PRO A 70 -6.81 -0.06 7.29
CA PRO A 70 -5.46 -0.16 7.88
C PRO A 70 -4.79 -1.49 7.58
N CYS A 71 -5.55 -2.60 7.61
CA CYS A 71 -5.04 -3.93 7.32
C CYS A 71 -4.65 -4.08 5.85
N ALA A 72 -5.45 -3.51 4.94
CA ALA A 72 -5.17 -3.48 3.51
C ALA A 72 -3.86 -2.73 3.23
N VAL A 73 -3.70 -1.54 3.79
CA VAL A 73 -2.48 -0.71 3.67
C VAL A 73 -1.26 -1.42 4.23
N CYS A 74 -1.40 -2.08 5.38
CA CYS A 74 -0.32 -2.89 5.95
C CYS A 74 0.04 -4.07 5.04
N GLN A 75 -0.96 -4.73 4.45
CA GLN A 75 -0.74 -5.86 3.56
C GLN A 75 0.02 -5.42 2.32
N ASP A 76 -0.42 -4.33 1.70
CA ASP A 76 0.18 -3.78 0.49
C ASP A 76 1.61 -3.28 0.76
N ALA A 77 1.86 -2.64 1.90
CA ALA A 77 3.20 -2.26 2.35
C ALA A 77 4.15 -3.45 2.50
N ARG A 78 3.66 -4.57 3.07
CA ARG A 78 4.45 -5.80 3.20
C ARG A 78 4.72 -6.44 1.86
N GLU A 79 3.74 -6.45 0.96
CA GLU A 79 3.91 -6.99 -0.39
C GLU A 79 4.98 -6.21 -1.16
N ILE A 80 4.96 -4.88 -1.03
CA ILE A 80 5.98 -4.00 -1.60
C ILE A 80 7.35 -4.25 -0.94
N GLU A 81 7.44 -4.44 0.36
CA GLU A 81 8.71 -4.74 1.05
C GLU A 81 9.28 -6.10 0.61
N ASP A 82 8.45 -7.15 0.58
CA ASP A 82 8.86 -8.52 0.26
C ASP A 82 9.27 -8.65 -1.22
N ARG A 83 8.49 -8.06 -2.14
CA ARG A 83 8.73 -8.17 -3.59
C ARG A 83 9.55 -7.03 -4.18
N GLY A 84 9.48 -5.84 -3.60
CA GLY A 84 10.32 -4.70 -4.00
C GLY A 84 11.80 -4.93 -3.68
N SER A 85 12.11 -5.80 -2.71
CA SER A 85 13.47 -6.25 -2.42
C SER A 85 14.10 -7.13 -3.52
N MET A 86 13.29 -7.71 -4.42
CA MET A 86 13.76 -8.55 -5.54
C MET A 86 14.08 -7.76 -6.81
N VAL A 87 13.94 -6.42 -6.81
CA VAL A 87 14.23 -5.55 -7.97
C VAL A 87 15.38 -4.57 -7.67
N ARG A 88 16.39 -5.02 -6.92
CA ARG A 88 17.67 -4.29 -6.80
C ARG A 88 18.70 -4.85 -7.77
#